data_AF-A0A7X8NTW3-F1
#
_entry.id   AF-A0A7X8NTW3-F1
#
_cell.length_a   1.000
_cell.length_b   1.000
_cell.length_c   1.000
_cell.angle_alpha   90.00
_cell.angle_beta   90.00
_cell.angle_gamma   90.00
#
_symmetry.space_group_name_H-M   'P 1'
#
loop_
_entity.id
_entity.type
_entity.pdbx_description
1 polymer ?
#
loop_
_entity_poly.entity_id
_entity_poly.type
_entity_poly.pdbx_seq_one_letter_code
_entity_poly.pdbx_strand_id
1 'polypeptide(L)' 'MRGTAMIRFRLSPDGALIEATVSRTSGLIQLDKIALRSVRQAAPFPQAPAGIADTQLTFEIPINFR' A
#
# COMPACT_ATOMS: atom_id res chain seq x y z
N MET A 1 -2.76 15.75 14.26
CA MET A 1 -3.23 14.38 14.59
C MET A 1 -2.07 13.44 14.30
N ARG A 2 -1.74 12.52 15.20
CA ARG A 2 -0.61 11.59 15.00
C ARG A 2 -1.13 10.16 14.98
N GLY A 3 -0.54 9.32 14.12
CA GLY A 3 -0.90 7.91 14.01
C GLY A 3 -0.15 7.25 12.84
N THR A 4 -0.01 5.93 12.89
CA THR A 4 0.63 5.14 11.83
C THR A 4 -0.33 4.08 11.34
N ALA A 5 -0.73 4.15 10.08
CA ALA A 5 -1.51 3.09 9.43
C ALA A 5 -0.56 2.18 8.66
N MET A 6 -0.66 0.86 8.86
CA MET A 6 0.05 -0.10 8.02
C MET A 6 -0.86 -0.48 6.85
N ILE A 7 -0.38 -0.24 5.64
CA ILE A 7 -1.10 -0.62 4.42
C ILE A 7 -0.39 -1.81 3.79
N ARG A 8 -1.15 -2.89 3.58
CA ARG A 8 -0.75 -4.03 2.80
C ARG A 8 -1.36 -3.91 1.42
N PHE A 9 -0.55 -4.05 0.38
CA PHE A 9 -1.04 -4.01 -0.99
C PHE A 9 -0.33 -5.03 -1.87
N ARG A 10 -1.04 -5.47 -2.91
CA ARG A 10 -0.57 -6.44 -3.88
C ARG A 10 -0.47 -5.79 -5.25
N LEU A 11 0.66 -6.00 -5.91
CA LEU A 11 0.92 -5.54 -7.27
C LEU A 11 1.04 -6.71 -8.22
N SER A 12 0.60 -6.53 -9.46
CA SER A 12 0.98 -7.39 -10.57
C SER A 12 2.42 -7.10 -11.02
N PRO A 13 3.06 -7.98 -11.80
CA PRO A 13 4.46 -7.83 -12.19
C PRO A 13 4.72 -6.55 -13.01
N ASP A 14 3.72 -6.08 -13.75
CA ASP A 14 3.72 -4.82 -14.53
C ASP A 14 3.49 -3.55 -13.66
N GLY A 15 3.30 -3.70 -12.35
CA GLY A 15 3.13 -2.59 -11.41
C GLY A 15 1.69 -2.12 -11.21
N ALA A 16 0.69 -2.82 -11.75
CA ALA A 16 -0.71 -2.48 -11.47
C ALA A 16 -1.12 -2.88 -10.04
N LEU A 17 -1.91 -2.04 -9.39
CA LEU A 17 -2.42 -2.30 -8.04
C LEU A 17 -3.60 -3.30 -8.09
N ILE A 18 -3.38 -4.52 -7.59
CA ILE A 18 -4.39 -5.58 -7.50
C ILE A 18 -5.30 -5.35 -6.28
N GLU A 19 -4.70 -5.08 -5.12
CA GLU A 19 -5.41 -4.93 -3.86
C GLU A 19 -4.67 -3.97 -2.92
N ALA A 20 -5.40 -3.20 -2.11
CA ALA A 20 -4.85 -2.45 -0.98
C ALA A 20 -5.80 -2.52 0.22
N THR A 21 -5.26 -2.91 1.37
CA THR A 21 -5.98 -3.07 2.65
C THR A 21 -5.19 -2.50 3.83
N VAL A 22 -5.90 -2.15 4.90
CA VAL A 22 -5.27 -1.71 6.16
C VAL A 22 -4.94 -2.96 6.97
N SER A 23 -3.67 -3.29 7.13
CA SER A 23 -3.24 -4.42 7.97
C SER A 23 -3.13 -4.03 9.45
N ARG A 24 -2.90 -2.75 9.75
CA ARG A 24 -2.96 -2.18 11.10
C ARG A 24 -3.54 -0.78 11.06
N THR A 25 -4.62 -0.56 11.83
CA THR A 25 -5.25 0.76 11.96
C THR A 25 -4.33 1.75 12.67
N SER A 26 -4.39 3.01 12.26
CA SER A 26 -3.79 4.15 12.95
C SER A 26 -4.51 4.54 14.25
N GLY A 27 -5.67 3.92 14.54
CA GLY A 27 -6.57 4.31 15.62
C GLY A 27 -7.60 5.35 15.22
N LEU A 28 -7.53 5.89 13.99
CA LEU A 28 -8.48 6.85 13.44
C LEU A 28 -8.92 6.41 12.04
N ILE A 29 -10.20 6.05 11.88
CA ILE A 29 -10.78 5.58 10.62
C ILE A 29 -10.56 6.58 9.47
N GLN A 30 -10.57 7.89 9.75
CA GLN A 30 -10.32 8.92 8.73
C GLN A 30 -8.88 8.86 8.20
N LEU A 31 -7.89 8.64 9.07
CA LEU A 31 -6.48 8.50 8.67
C LEU A 31 -6.27 7.22 7.88
N ASP A 32 -6.91 6.12 8.28
CA ASP A 32 -6.84 4.84 7.56
C ASP A 32 -7.42 4.97 6.13
N LYS A 33 -8.54 5.69 5.99
CA LYS A 33 -9.14 5.99 4.67
C LYS A 33 -8.23 6.87 3.80
N ILE A 34 -7.57 7.86 4.40
CA ILE A 34 -6.60 8.70 3.69
C ILE A 34 -5.41 7.85 3.25
N ALA A 35 -4.86 7.02 4.14
CA ALA A 35 -3.75 6.12 3.85
C ALA A 35 -4.05 5.18 2.66
N LEU A 36 -5.21 4.53 2.66
CA LEU A 36 -5.66 3.69 1.54
C LEU A 36 -5.79 4.48 0.24
N ARG A 37 -6.35 5.70 0.31
CA ARG A 37 -6.53 6.55 -0.87
C ARG A 37 -5.18 6.98 -1.44
N SER A 38 -4.22 7.32 -0.60
CA SER A 38 -2.86 7.68 -1.01
C SER A 38 -2.18 6.54 -1.77
N VAL A 39 -2.28 5.29 -1.28
CA VAL A 39 -1.73 4.13 -2.00
C VAL A 39 -2.42 3.92 -3.34
N ARG A 40 -3.75 4.07 -3.41
CA ARG A 40 -4.49 3.95 -4.67
C ARG A 40 -4.15 5.06 -5.67
N GLN A 41 -3.89 6.28 -5.20
CA GLN A 41 -3.51 7.42 -6.05
C GLN A 41 -2.07 7.33 -6.55
N ALA A 42 -1.21 6.59 -5.84
CA ALA A 42 0.17 6.34 -6.28
C ALA A 42 0.25 5.32 -7.43
N ALA A 43 -0.85 4.64 -7.78
CA ALA A 43 -0.89 3.73 -8.90
C ALA A 43 -0.84 4.49 -10.25
N PRO A 44 -0.20 3.91 -11.29
CA PRO A 44 0.52 2.64 -11.28
C PRO A 44 1.89 2.73 -10.58
N PHE A 45 2.32 1.62 -10.01
CA PHE A 45 3.63 1.52 -9.35
C PHE A 45 4.70 1.11 -10.37
N PRO A 46 5.99 1.36 -10.08
CA PRO A 46 7.07 0.86 -10.92
C PRO A 46 7.02 -0.65 -11.07
N GLN A 47 7.35 -1.15 -12.26
CA GLN A 47 7.54 -2.57 -12.51
C GLN A 47 8.55 -3.17 -11.52
N ALA A 48 8.32 -4.41 -11.08
CA ALA A 48 9.31 -5.13 -10.29
C ALA A 48 10.67 -5.19 -11.01
N PRO A 49 11.79 -5.08 -10.28
CA PRO A 49 13.10 -5.39 -10.81
C PRO A 49 13.12 -6.80 -11.43
N ALA A 50 13.80 -6.93 -12.58
CA ALA A 50 13.99 -8.21 -13.23
C ALA A 50 14.67 -9.21 -12.27
N GLY A 51 14.09 -10.40 -12.11
CA GLY A 51 14.58 -11.44 -11.20
C GLY A 51 13.62 -11.80 -10.08
N ILE A 52 12.55 -11.02 -9.86
CA ILE A 52 11.45 -11.44 -9.00
C ILE A 52 10.49 -12.30 -9.83
N ALA A 53 10.54 -13.61 -9.63
CA ALA A 53 9.72 -14.59 -10.35
C ALA A 53 8.26 -14.66 -9.86
N ASP A 54 7.94 -13.96 -8.76
CA ASP A 54 6.59 -13.95 -8.23
C ASP A 54 5.63 -13.23 -9.17
N THR A 55 4.55 -13.92 -9.49
CA THR A 55 3.45 -13.38 -10.30
C THR A 55 2.60 -12.37 -9.53
N GLN A 56 2.77 -12.26 -8.20
CA GLN A 56 2.10 -11.28 -7.35
C GLN A 56 3.05 -10.80 -6.27
N LEU A 57 3.29 -9.50 -6.23
CA LEU A 57 4.19 -8.87 -5.27
C LEU A 57 3.36 -8.33 -4.10
N THR A 58 3.62 -8.80 -2.89
CA THR A 58 2.95 -8.29 -1.68
C THR A 58 3.89 -7.35 -0.94
N PHE A 59 3.43 -6.13 -0.71
CA PHE A 59 4.15 -5.11 0.04
C PHE A 59 3.36 -4.70 1.27
N GLU A 60 4.08 -4.32 2.34
CA GLU A 60 3.49 -3.73 3.52
C GLU A 60 4.31 -2.50 3.92
N ILE A 61 3.67 -1.34 3.97
CA ILE A 61 4.34 -0.07 4.26
C ILE A 61 3.67 0.67 5.44
N PRO A 62 4.46 1.36 6.29
CA PRO A 62 3.92 2.27 7.28
C PRO A 62 3.63 3.65 6.66
N ILE A 63 2.42 4.16 6.87
CA ILE A 63 2.06 5.56 6.57
C ILE A 63 1.96 6.32 7.89
N ASN A 64 2.91 7.23 8.09
CA ASN A 64 3.03 8.03 9.30
C ASN A 64 2.36 9.39 9.12
N PHE A 65 1.35 9.69 9.95
CA PHE A 65 0.74 11.00 10.06
C PHE A 65 1.40 11.75 11.23
N ARG A 66 1.97 12.93 10.96
CA ARG A 66 2.65 13.78 11.95
C ARG A 66 2.00 15.14 12.07
#